data_AF-A0A8H8J828-F1
#
_entry.id   AF-A0A8H8J828-F1
#
_cell.length_a   1.000
_cell.length_b   1.000
_cell.length_c   1.000
_cell.angle_alpha   90.00
_cell.angle_beta   90.00
_cell.angle_gamma   90.00
#
_symmetry.space_group_name_H-M   'P 1'
#
loop_
_entity.id
_entity.type
_entity.pdbx_description
1 polymer ?
#
loop_
_entity_poly.entity_id
_entity_poly.type
_entity_poly.pdbx_seq_one_letter_code
_entity_poly.pdbx_strand_id
1 'polypeptide(L)'
;MSDEEEDYLSDKFLASLESSKPPATGNASYAERRRIAQRESERKRLEGRIKSRRELEEEARREGLSRSLFEKEKDAEQQGSGGEKEPKLKSEEPPEPGDEKEEVEEGGKKLKSGHLTEPLPLAMWAGRKGLGLGKPEEDAAEKSRNENFRSQARGEYEEKRNEGRLRAALRTRATLDEAQGIQFNVLQLNPTDPSSVPPALYDLLTRTSFDGLEEAPLAAKPGSRVLLGESDFDEDVGPGADRAVAARLKEQMKADSLRPLEETLDEDKTLAMKDALQEEAAPKEGSTVNDQPDFDEDTVDAAREYLQRNVQERLDTLLQYLRSKYHIASGAEQGTTARRIWSKTALG
;
A
#
# COMPACT_ATOMS: atom_id res chain seq x y z
N MET A 1 -9.36 19.99 -61.62
CA MET A 1 -10.33 20.01 -60.52
C MET A 1 -11.40 18.99 -60.84
N SER A 2 -11.27 17.82 -60.24
CA SER A 2 -12.23 16.72 -60.28
C SER A 2 -12.11 16.09 -58.90
N ASP A 3 -12.87 16.66 -57.94
CA ASP A 3 -13.03 16.08 -56.62
C ASP A 3 -13.82 14.78 -56.78
N GLU A 4 -13.14 13.67 -56.50
CA GLU A 4 -13.73 12.35 -56.34
C GLU A 4 -14.45 12.35 -54.98
N GLU A 5 -15.65 12.92 -54.95
CA GLU A 5 -16.55 12.82 -53.81
C GLU A 5 -16.89 11.33 -53.61
N GLU A 6 -16.36 10.76 -52.52
CA GLU A 6 -16.58 9.36 -52.15
C GLU A 6 -18.07 9.11 -51.95
N ASP A 7 -18.67 8.49 -52.95
CA ASP A 7 -20.09 8.21 -53.02
C ASP A 7 -20.52 7.45 -51.76
N TYR A 8 -21.49 8.03 -51.02
CA TYR A 8 -21.96 7.53 -49.72
C TYR A 8 -22.59 6.13 -49.80
N LEU A 9 -22.74 5.58 -51.01
CA LEU A 9 -23.21 4.24 -51.31
C LEU A 9 -22.13 3.31 -51.87
N SER A 10 -20.86 3.72 -51.88
CA SER A 10 -19.77 2.86 -52.31
C SER A 10 -19.61 1.65 -51.38
N ASP A 11 -19.33 0.47 -51.96
CA ASP A 11 -19.18 -0.80 -51.23
C ASP A 11 -18.16 -0.73 -50.08
N LYS A 12 -17.21 0.21 -50.16
CA LYS A 12 -16.25 0.49 -49.08
C LYS A 12 -16.94 0.96 -47.79
N PHE A 13 -17.97 1.80 -47.90
CA PHE A 13 -18.73 2.29 -46.75
C PHE A 13 -19.68 1.21 -46.20
N LEU A 14 -20.29 0.41 -47.07
CA LEU A 14 -21.10 -0.75 -46.68
C LEU A 14 -20.27 -1.82 -45.97
N ALA A 15 -19.09 -2.15 -46.49
CA ALA A 15 -18.16 -3.08 -45.84
C ALA A 15 -17.62 -2.54 -44.50
N SER A 16 -17.37 -1.23 -44.40
CA SER A 16 -16.99 -0.59 -43.13
C SER A 16 -18.11 -0.70 -42.09
N LEU A 17 -19.37 -0.54 -42.49
CA LEU A 17 -20.53 -0.73 -41.62
C LEU A 17 -20.70 -2.19 -41.19
N GLU A 18 -20.51 -3.15 -42.10
CA GLU A 18 -20.56 -4.58 -41.75
C GLU A 18 -19.43 -5.02 -40.83
N SER A 19 -18.21 -4.51 -41.01
CA SER A 19 -17.07 -4.80 -40.12
C SER A 19 -17.19 -4.12 -38.75
N SER A 20 -17.91 -3.00 -38.65
CA SER A 20 -18.18 -2.30 -37.38
C SER A 20 -19.33 -2.91 -36.58
N LYS A 21 -20.09 -3.84 -37.17
CA LYS A 21 -21.13 -4.58 -36.46
C LYS A 21 -20.42 -5.53 -35.49
N PRO A 22 -20.55 -5.37 -34.16
CA PRO A 22 -19.97 -6.33 -33.23
C PRO A 22 -20.48 -7.72 -33.63
N PRO A 23 -19.63 -8.76 -33.61
CA PRO A 23 -20.03 -10.10 -34.05
C PRO A 23 -21.34 -10.41 -33.37
N ALA A 24 -22.40 -10.57 -34.15
CA ALA A 24 -23.72 -10.83 -33.62
C ALA A 24 -23.54 -11.99 -32.65
N THR A 25 -23.76 -11.74 -31.35
CA THR A 25 -23.73 -12.76 -30.32
C THR A 25 -24.95 -13.65 -30.56
N GLY A 26 -24.86 -14.44 -31.62
CA GLY A 26 -25.86 -15.39 -32.04
C GLY A 26 -26.01 -16.39 -30.92
N ASN A 27 -27.22 -16.46 -30.36
CA ASN A 27 -27.72 -17.56 -29.55
C ASN A 27 -27.03 -17.80 -28.19
N ALA A 28 -26.11 -16.94 -27.74
CA ALA A 28 -25.56 -17.07 -26.39
C ALA A 28 -26.66 -16.81 -25.35
N SER A 29 -26.92 -17.82 -24.52
CA SER A 29 -27.87 -17.70 -23.42
C SER A 29 -27.45 -16.54 -22.51
N TYR A 30 -28.41 -15.87 -21.87
CA TYR A 30 -28.14 -14.77 -20.93
C TYR A 30 -27.12 -15.19 -19.85
N ALA A 31 -27.19 -16.45 -19.40
CA ALA A 31 -26.24 -17.02 -18.46
C ALA A 31 -24.79 -17.06 -19.00
N GLU A 32 -24.61 -17.37 -20.29
CA GLU A 32 -23.29 -17.39 -20.93
C GLU A 32 -22.74 -15.98 -21.11
N ARG A 33 -23.58 -15.03 -21.54
CA ARG A 33 -23.21 -13.61 -21.63
C ARG A 33 -22.73 -13.07 -20.27
N ARG A 34 -23.43 -13.43 -19.19
CA ARG A 34 -23.04 -13.07 -17.82
C ARG A 34 -21.68 -13.68 -17.41
N ARG A 35 -21.45 -14.97 -17.70
CA ARG A 35 -20.18 -15.65 -17.41
C ARG A 35 -19.00 -15.04 -18.20
N ILE A 36 -19.22 -14.71 -19.46
CA ILE A 36 -18.19 -14.07 -20.30
C ILE A 36 -17.86 -12.68 -19.75
N ALA A 37 -18.86 -11.87 -19.41
CA ALA A 37 -18.66 -10.55 -18.83
C ALA A 37 -17.90 -10.63 -17.49
N GLN A 38 -18.19 -11.62 -16.64
CA GLN A 38 -17.46 -11.84 -15.39
C GLN A 38 -15.99 -12.18 -15.65
N ARG A 39 -15.69 -13.14 -16.53
CA ARG A 39 -14.31 -13.49 -16.89
C ARG A 39 -13.55 -12.30 -17.49
N GLU A 40 -14.21 -11.50 -18.33
CA GLU A 40 -13.59 -10.31 -18.91
C GLU A 40 -13.33 -9.24 -17.85
N SER A 41 -14.24 -9.06 -16.88
CA SER A 41 -14.03 -8.14 -15.75
C SER A 41 -12.89 -8.57 -14.84
N GLU A 42 -12.77 -9.88 -14.57
CA GLU A 42 -11.67 -10.46 -13.80
C GLU A 42 -10.34 -10.29 -14.55
N ARG A 43 -10.33 -10.54 -15.85
CA ARG A 43 -9.16 -10.33 -16.70
C ARG A 43 -8.71 -8.87 -16.69
N LYS A 44 -9.62 -7.91 -16.87
CA LYS A 44 -9.30 -6.47 -16.79
C LYS A 44 -8.78 -6.08 -15.40
N ARG A 45 -9.33 -6.65 -14.33
CA ARG A 45 -8.87 -6.42 -12.96
C ARG A 45 -7.47 -6.98 -12.71
N LEU A 46 -7.13 -8.11 -13.32
CA LEU A 46 -5.79 -8.70 -13.28
C LEU A 46 -4.80 -7.90 -14.13
N GLU A 47 -5.20 -7.42 -15.31
CA GLU A 47 -4.39 -6.57 -16.18
C GLU A 47 -4.09 -5.21 -15.55
N GLY A 48 -5.04 -4.63 -14.82
CA GLY A 48 -4.86 -3.37 -14.07
C GLY A 48 -4.16 -3.54 -12.72
N ARG A 49 -3.90 -4.78 -12.27
CA ARG A 49 -3.17 -5.04 -11.03
C ARG A 49 -1.68 -4.86 -11.28
N ILE A 50 -1.06 -3.94 -10.55
CA ILE A 50 0.40 -3.79 -10.56
C ILE A 50 1.00 -5.07 -9.97
N LYS A 51 1.62 -5.90 -10.84
CA LYS A 51 2.32 -7.13 -10.44
C LYS A 51 3.45 -6.78 -9.47
N SER A 52 3.65 -7.59 -8.43
CA SER A 52 4.76 -7.38 -7.50
C SER A 52 6.11 -7.65 -8.19
N ARG A 53 7.18 -7.03 -7.71
CA ARG A 53 8.53 -7.20 -8.29
C ARG A 53 8.96 -8.67 -8.37
N ARG A 54 8.58 -9.48 -7.38
CA ARG A 54 8.90 -10.91 -7.33
C ARG A 54 8.14 -11.72 -8.40
N GLU A 55 6.84 -11.44 -8.58
CA GLU A 55 6.03 -12.10 -9.60
C GLU A 55 6.54 -11.78 -11.01
N LEU A 56 6.97 -10.53 -11.25
CA LEU A 56 7.53 -10.11 -12.54
C LEU A 56 8.84 -10.86 -12.85
N GLU A 57 9.69 -11.07 -11.84
CA GLU A 57 10.94 -11.84 -12.00
C GLU A 57 10.68 -13.34 -12.24
N GLU A 58 9.70 -13.94 -11.56
CA GLU A 58 9.31 -15.34 -11.75
C GLU A 58 8.65 -15.57 -13.12
N GLU A 59 7.82 -14.64 -13.60
CA GLU A 59 7.24 -14.65 -14.94
C GLU A 59 8.33 -14.51 -16.00
N ALA A 60 9.27 -13.57 -15.85
CA ALA A 60 10.41 -13.43 -16.74
C ALA A 60 11.30 -14.69 -16.76
N ARG A 61 11.49 -15.36 -15.61
CA ARG A 61 12.19 -16.65 -15.56
C ARG A 61 11.43 -17.76 -16.27
N ARG A 62 10.11 -17.85 -16.06
CA ARG A 62 9.28 -18.86 -16.73
C ARG A 62 9.25 -18.62 -18.22
N GLU A 63 9.03 -17.39 -18.68
CA GLU A 63 9.08 -17.03 -20.09
C GLU A 63 10.47 -17.28 -20.69
N GLY A 64 11.54 -17.02 -19.94
CA GLY A 64 12.91 -17.32 -20.36
C GLY A 64 13.19 -18.82 -20.49
N LEU A 65 12.50 -19.67 -19.71
CA LEU A 65 12.60 -21.13 -19.79
C LEU A 65 11.62 -21.73 -20.82
N SER A 66 10.43 -21.14 -20.97
CA SER A 66 9.37 -21.65 -21.83
C SER A 66 9.49 -21.18 -23.28
N ARG A 67 10.12 -20.03 -23.53
CA ARG A 67 10.56 -19.67 -24.88
C ARG A 67 11.71 -20.59 -25.27
N SER A 68 11.38 -21.63 -26.04
CA SER A 68 12.36 -22.50 -26.66
C SER A 68 13.32 -21.68 -27.51
N LEU A 69 14.63 -21.96 -27.42
CA LEU A 69 15.67 -21.27 -28.21
C LEU A 69 15.32 -21.18 -29.71
N PHE A 70 14.59 -22.16 -30.23
CA PHE A 70 14.12 -22.21 -31.62
C PHE A 70 12.98 -21.23 -31.93
N GLU A 71 12.06 -20.97 -30.99
CA GLU A 71 11.04 -19.93 -31.18
C GLU A 71 11.67 -18.55 -31.13
N LYS A 72 12.71 -18.36 -30.31
CA LYS A 72 13.45 -17.10 -30.25
C LYS A 72 14.18 -16.78 -31.56
N GLU A 73 14.74 -17.79 -32.23
CA GLU A 73 15.40 -17.63 -33.53
C GLU A 73 14.39 -17.32 -34.64
N LYS A 74 13.22 -17.96 -34.63
CA LYS A 74 12.13 -17.71 -35.58
C LYS A 74 11.46 -16.34 -35.37
N ASP A 75 11.27 -15.93 -34.13
CA ASP A 75 10.78 -14.59 -33.76
C ASP A 75 11.81 -13.51 -34.14
N ALA A 76 13.12 -13.80 -34.00
CA ALA A 76 14.18 -12.89 -34.42
C ALA A 76 14.29 -12.78 -35.96
N GLU A 77 14.06 -13.87 -36.69
CA GLU A 77 13.96 -13.84 -38.17
C GLU A 77 12.71 -13.09 -38.64
N GLN A 78 11.56 -13.22 -37.96
CA GLN A 78 10.34 -12.49 -38.29
C GLN A 78 10.33 -11.03 -37.83
N GLN A 79 11.02 -10.68 -36.74
CA GLN A 79 11.16 -9.29 -36.28
C GLN A 79 12.22 -8.49 -37.06
N GLY A 80 12.91 -9.11 -38.01
CA GLY A 80 13.76 -8.41 -38.95
C GLY A 80 15.13 -8.11 -38.36
N SER A 81 16.13 -8.75 -38.96
CA SER A 81 17.52 -8.31 -39.01
C SER A 81 17.66 -6.79 -39.05
N GLY A 82 18.13 -6.20 -37.95
CA GLY A 82 18.26 -4.75 -37.84
C GLY A 82 19.15 -4.31 -36.69
N GLY A 83 20.31 -4.95 -36.52
CA GLY A 83 21.37 -4.40 -35.68
C GLY A 83 22.05 -5.43 -34.78
N GLU A 84 22.98 -6.17 -35.36
CA GLU A 84 24.09 -6.73 -34.60
C GLU A 84 24.85 -5.58 -33.92
N LYS A 85 24.68 -5.45 -32.60
CA LYS A 85 25.70 -4.88 -31.73
C LYS A 85 25.92 -5.87 -30.61
N GLU A 86 26.90 -6.74 -30.84
CA GLU A 86 27.57 -7.52 -29.80
C GLU A 86 27.84 -6.62 -28.59
N PRO A 87 27.37 -6.98 -27.38
CA PRO A 87 27.87 -6.37 -26.16
C PRO A 87 29.28 -6.91 -25.93
N LYS A 88 30.28 -6.14 -26.38
CA LYS A 88 31.69 -6.36 -26.08
C LYS A 88 31.88 -6.22 -24.57
N LEU A 89 31.87 -7.36 -23.88
CA LEU A 89 32.31 -7.56 -22.50
C LEU A 89 33.74 -7.00 -22.37
N LYS A 90 33.86 -5.74 -21.96
CA LYS A 90 35.10 -5.21 -21.39
C LYS A 90 35.08 -5.52 -19.91
N SER A 91 35.87 -6.53 -19.56
CA SER A 91 36.48 -6.66 -18.24
C SER A 91 37.14 -5.34 -17.88
N GLU A 92 36.54 -4.60 -16.94
CA GLU A 92 37.17 -3.45 -16.31
C GLU A 92 37.35 -3.77 -14.82
N GLU A 93 38.61 -3.63 -14.45
CA GLU A 93 39.31 -3.99 -13.22
C GLU A 93 38.84 -3.13 -12.03
N PRO A 94 38.92 -3.62 -10.78
CA PRO A 94 38.49 -2.85 -9.61
C PRO A 94 39.42 -1.65 -9.35
N PRO A 95 38.90 -0.42 -9.14
CA PRO A 95 39.74 0.72 -8.77
C PRO A 95 40.12 0.66 -7.29
N GLU A 96 41.41 0.82 -7.02
CA GLU A 96 42.01 1.03 -5.70
C GLU A 96 41.50 2.33 -5.01
N PRO A 97 41.53 2.39 -3.67
CA PRO A 97 41.21 3.60 -2.91
C PRO A 97 42.45 4.47 -2.66
N GLY A 98 42.47 5.68 -3.22
CA GLY A 98 43.33 6.80 -2.77
C GLY A 98 42.45 8.06 -2.79
N ASP A 99 42.03 8.61 -1.65
CA ASP A 99 42.75 9.48 -0.70
C ASP A 99 43.11 10.87 -1.27
N GLU A 100 42.68 11.88 -0.50
CA GLU A 100 43.07 13.31 -0.50
C GLU A 100 42.44 14.35 -1.46
N LYS A 101 41.71 15.28 -0.80
CA LYS A 101 41.82 16.76 -0.81
C LYS A 101 41.28 17.66 -1.95
N GLU A 102 40.62 18.71 -1.44
CA GLU A 102 40.52 20.13 -1.87
C GLU A 102 39.78 20.42 -3.19
N GLU A 103 38.63 21.10 -3.17
CA GLU A 103 38.38 22.55 -3.00
C GLU A 103 38.60 23.35 -4.31
N VAL A 104 37.63 24.26 -4.59
CA VAL A 104 37.70 25.47 -5.45
C VAL A 104 37.28 25.38 -6.95
N GLU A 105 36.14 26.01 -7.17
CA GLU A 105 35.69 26.93 -8.26
C GLU A 105 35.42 26.55 -9.73
N GLU A 106 34.38 27.27 -10.20
CA GLU A 106 33.98 27.61 -11.55
C GLU A 106 35.14 27.91 -12.52
N GLY A 107 35.02 27.42 -13.75
CA GLY A 107 35.78 28.00 -14.87
C GLY A 107 36.04 27.10 -16.06
N GLY A 108 35.06 26.98 -16.96
CA GLY A 108 35.27 27.10 -18.40
C GLY A 108 36.21 26.13 -19.17
N LYS A 109 35.55 25.20 -19.90
CA LYS A 109 35.78 24.80 -21.32
C LYS A 109 37.11 24.13 -21.72
N LYS A 110 37.04 22.86 -22.19
CA LYS A 110 37.19 22.48 -23.63
C LYS A 110 37.08 20.95 -23.86
N LEU A 111 36.02 20.60 -24.58
CA LEU A 111 35.91 19.63 -25.69
C LEU A 111 36.79 18.35 -25.66
N LYS A 112 36.13 17.21 -25.43
CA LYS A 112 36.42 15.95 -26.13
C LYS A 112 35.13 15.41 -26.74
N SER A 113 35.27 14.96 -27.97
CA SER A 113 34.26 14.77 -29.03
C SER A 113 33.62 13.38 -29.03
N GLY A 114 32.33 13.32 -29.38
CA GLY A 114 31.57 12.13 -29.80
C GLY A 114 30.58 11.65 -28.72
N HIS A 115 29.25 11.71 -28.86
CA HIS A 115 28.38 11.76 -30.03
C HIS A 115 27.29 12.81 -29.81
N LEU A 116 27.33 13.93 -30.56
CA LEU A 116 26.18 14.81 -30.70
C LEU A 116 25.18 14.10 -31.63
N THR A 117 24.24 13.38 -31.04
CA THR A 117 22.98 13.07 -31.72
C THR A 117 22.17 14.35 -31.64
N GLU A 118 22.26 15.20 -32.66
CA GLU A 118 21.37 16.35 -32.75
C GLU A 118 19.93 15.82 -32.70
N PRO A 119 19.10 16.26 -31.72
CA PRO A 119 17.72 15.85 -31.69
C PRO A 119 17.06 16.33 -32.98
N LEU A 120 16.43 15.39 -33.71
CA LEU A 120 15.62 15.70 -34.89
C LEU A 120 14.77 16.93 -34.59
N PRO A 121 14.88 18.01 -35.37
CA PRO A 121 14.02 19.16 -35.17
C PRO A 121 12.58 18.70 -35.40
N LEU A 122 11.77 18.71 -34.34
CA LEU A 122 10.33 18.48 -34.35
C LEU A 122 9.63 19.64 -35.08
N ALA A 123 9.93 19.79 -36.36
CA ALA A 123 9.10 20.55 -37.27
C ALA A 123 7.94 19.65 -37.69
N MET A 124 6.74 20.23 -37.70
CA MET A 124 5.48 19.64 -38.15
C MET A 124 4.68 18.85 -37.11
N TRP A 125 4.14 19.57 -36.10
CA TRP A 125 2.72 19.46 -35.72
C TRP A 125 2.08 20.86 -35.65
N ALA A 126 2.49 21.77 -36.54
CA ALA A 126 1.94 23.12 -36.65
C ALA A 126 0.62 23.20 -37.45
N GLY A 127 -0.13 22.10 -37.56
CA GLY A 127 -1.32 22.02 -38.44
C GLY A 127 -2.55 21.32 -37.85
N ARG A 128 -2.41 20.51 -36.79
CA ARG A 128 -3.58 20.09 -36.00
C ARG A 128 -3.67 21.05 -34.82
N LYS A 129 -4.62 21.99 -34.87
CA LYS A 129 -5.23 22.52 -33.65
C LYS A 129 -5.76 21.30 -32.89
N GLY A 130 -4.92 20.74 -32.03
CA GLY A 130 -5.25 19.56 -31.24
C GLY A 130 -6.45 19.86 -30.35
N LEU A 131 -7.26 18.83 -30.08
CA LEU A 131 -8.32 18.82 -29.06
C LEU A 131 -7.79 19.04 -27.62
N GLY A 132 -6.81 19.93 -27.42
CA GLY A 132 -6.14 20.17 -26.14
C GLY A 132 -5.78 21.64 -25.87
N LEU A 133 -6.29 22.60 -26.66
CA LEU A 133 -6.10 24.04 -26.42
C LEU A 133 -7.33 24.76 -25.88
N GLY A 134 -8.46 24.07 -25.76
CA GLY A 134 -9.46 24.46 -24.77
C GLY A 134 -8.99 23.92 -23.44
N LYS A 135 -8.47 24.78 -22.55
CA LYS A 135 -8.59 24.45 -21.12
C LYS A 135 -10.09 24.18 -20.95
N PRO A 136 -10.55 22.96 -20.59
CA PRO A 136 -11.88 22.88 -20.04
C PRO A 136 -11.89 23.96 -18.94
N GLU A 137 -12.89 24.83 -18.94
CA GLU A 137 -13.16 25.59 -17.74
C GLU A 137 -13.44 24.54 -16.69
N GLU A 138 -12.39 24.10 -16.00
CA GLU A 138 -12.46 23.17 -14.89
C GLU A 138 -13.38 23.86 -13.91
N ASP A 139 -14.60 23.35 -13.86
CA ASP A 139 -15.65 23.78 -12.97
C ASP A 139 -15.03 23.92 -11.58
N ALA A 140 -15.30 25.03 -10.90
CA ALA A 140 -14.66 25.34 -9.62
C ALA A 140 -14.82 24.19 -8.59
N ALA A 141 -15.84 23.35 -8.75
CA ALA A 141 -16.08 22.13 -7.99
C ALA A 141 -15.03 21.03 -8.19
N GLU A 142 -14.46 20.86 -9.39
CA GLU A 142 -13.41 19.86 -9.64
C GLU A 142 -12.07 20.28 -9.02
N LYS A 143 -11.79 21.59 -8.97
CA LYS A 143 -10.58 22.13 -8.36
C LYS A 143 -10.55 21.88 -6.85
N SER A 144 -11.64 22.12 -6.14
CA SER A 144 -11.73 21.85 -4.70
C SER A 144 -11.61 20.37 -4.38
N ARG A 145 -12.20 19.49 -5.21
CA ARG A 145 -12.04 18.03 -5.08
C ARG A 145 -10.59 17.60 -5.30
N ASN A 146 -9.91 18.18 -6.28
CA ASN A 146 -8.50 17.88 -6.56
C ASN A 146 -7.55 18.38 -5.47
N GLU A 147 -7.84 19.53 -4.84
CA GLU A 147 -7.07 20.02 -3.70
C GLU A 147 -7.20 19.08 -2.48
N ASN A 148 -8.40 18.58 -2.19
CA ASN A 148 -8.63 17.60 -1.12
C ASN A 148 -7.88 16.28 -1.36
N PHE A 149 -7.86 15.79 -2.60
CA PHE A 149 -7.10 14.58 -2.92
C PHE A 149 -5.59 14.79 -2.72
N ARG A 150 -5.05 15.94 -3.16
CA ARG A 150 -3.62 16.27 -2.99
C ARG A 150 -3.24 16.47 -1.53
N SER A 151 -4.09 17.11 -0.72
CA SER A 151 -3.83 17.30 0.71
C SER A 151 -3.88 15.97 1.45
N GLN A 152 -4.86 15.12 1.15
CA GLN A 152 -4.94 13.77 1.70
C GLN A 152 -3.71 12.93 1.32
N ALA A 153 -3.32 12.92 0.04
CA ALA A 153 -2.15 12.17 -0.42
C ALA A 153 -0.84 12.65 0.24
N ARG A 154 -0.70 13.96 0.49
CA ARG A 154 0.43 14.51 1.25
C ARG A 154 0.39 14.05 2.71
N GLY A 155 -0.77 14.12 3.35
CA GLY A 155 -0.95 13.67 4.74
C GLY A 155 -0.59 12.20 4.92
N GLU A 156 -1.11 11.31 4.07
CA GLU A 156 -0.81 9.88 4.12
C GLU A 156 0.68 9.58 3.87
N TYR A 157 1.32 10.32 2.97
CA TYR A 157 2.76 10.17 2.71
C TYR A 157 3.60 10.59 3.92
N GLU A 158 3.24 11.72 4.56
CA GLU A 158 3.90 12.19 5.77
C GLU A 158 3.68 11.23 6.94
N GLU A 159 2.48 10.68 7.10
CA GLU A 159 2.17 9.68 8.11
C GLU A 159 3.04 8.44 7.94
N LYS A 160 3.07 7.84 6.74
CA LYS A 160 3.94 6.67 6.44
C LYS A 160 5.42 6.96 6.70
N ARG A 161 5.87 8.18 6.36
CA ARG A 161 7.25 8.60 6.64
C ARG A 161 7.53 8.68 8.14
N ASN A 162 6.58 9.21 8.91
CA ASN A 162 6.69 9.31 10.37
C ASN A 162 6.59 7.95 11.04
N GLU A 163 5.76 7.03 10.55
CA GLU A 163 5.72 5.64 11.02
C GLU A 163 7.07 4.94 10.82
N GLY A 164 7.70 5.13 9.65
CA GLY A 164 9.04 4.58 9.39
C GLY A 164 10.09 5.08 10.39
N ARG A 165 10.03 6.38 10.74
CA ARG A 165 10.88 6.99 11.77
C ARG A 165 10.55 6.47 13.17
N LEU A 166 9.27 6.34 13.50
CA LEU A 166 8.80 5.80 14.78
C LEU A 166 9.31 4.38 14.99
N ARG A 167 9.18 3.49 14.00
CA ARG A 167 9.70 2.11 14.07
C ARG A 167 11.22 2.07 14.23
N ALA A 168 11.96 2.96 13.58
CA ALA A 168 13.41 3.06 13.76
C ALA A 168 13.76 3.49 15.20
N ALA A 169 13.09 4.51 15.72
CA ALA A 169 13.32 5.03 17.06
C ALA A 169 12.89 4.04 18.16
N LEU A 170 11.80 3.29 17.95
CA LEU A 170 11.36 2.20 18.83
C LEU A 170 12.42 1.11 18.95
N ARG A 171 13.04 0.68 17.84
CA ARG A 171 14.14 -0.30 17.86
C ARG A 171 15.34 0.21 18.67
N THR A 172 15.75 1.46 18.45
CA THR A 172 16.85 2.05 19.22
C THR A 172 16.51 2.12 20.71
N ARG A 173 15.27 2.46 21.04
CA ARG A 173 14.83 2.49 22.43
C ARG A 173 14.83 1.11 23.05
N ALA A 174 14.32 0.09 22.37
CA ALA A 174 14.29 -1.28 22.87
C ALA A 174 15.70 -1.76 23.27
N THR A 175 16.71 -1.51 22.43
CA THR A 175 18.11 -1.86 22.76
C THR A 175 18.66 -1.11 23.97
N LEU A 176 18.21 0.12 24.20
CA LEU A 176 18.66 0.96 25.33
C LEU A 176 17.92 0.65 26.62
N ASP A 177 16.62 0.32 26.55
CA ASP A 177 15.81 -0.15 27.68
C ASP A 177 16.33 -1.53 28.14
N GLU A 178 16.64 -2.45 27.19
CA GLU A 178 17.24 -3.76 27.49
C GLU A 178 18.60 -3.63 28.19
N ALA A 179 19.46 -2.71 27.73
CA ALA A 179 20.74 -2.42 28.38
C ALA A 179 20.59 -1.85 29.81
N GLN A 180 19.44 -1.26 30.14
CA GLN A 180 19.10 -0.78 31.48
C GLN A 180 18.28 -1.79 32.29
N GLY A 181 17.99 -2.97 31.75
CA GLY A 181 17.17 -4.00 32.41
C GLY A 181 15.69 -3.65 32.51
N ILE A 182 15.19 -2.73 31.69
CA ILE A 182 13.79 -2.30 31.69
C ILE A 182 13.03 -3.19 30.71
N GLN A 183 12.24 -4.11 31.25
CA GLN A 183 11.54 -5.14 30.47
C GLN A 183 10.35 -4.60 29.68
N PHE A 184 9.59 -3.67 30.26
CA PHE A 184 8.41 -3.09 29.65
C PHE A 184 8.37 -1.58 29.81
N ASN A 185 7.92 -0.90 28.77
CA ASN A 185 7.58 0.52 28.87
C ASN A 185 6.51 0.86 27.83
N VAL A 186 5.48 1.55 28.31
CA VAL A 186 4.26 2.00 27.63
C VAL A 186 4.48 2.48 26.19
N LEU A 187 5.57 3.21 25.95
CA LEU A 187 5.85 3.76 24.63
C LEU A 187 6.15 2.68 23.56
N GLN A 188 6.30 1.39 23.92
CA GLN A 188 6.49 0.26 22.99
C GLN A 188 5.20 -0.22 22.32
N LEU A 189 4.03 0.22 22.81
CA LEU A 189 2.74 -0.26 22.32
C LEU A 189 2.45 0.23 20.89
N ASN A 190 1.95 -0.66 20.04
CA ASN A 190 1.55 -0.34 18.68
C ASN A 190 0.01 -0.43 18.55
N PRO A 191 -0.68 0.63 18.11
CA PRO A 191 -2.15 0.59 17.97
C PRO A 191 -2.60 -0.29 16.79
N THR A 192 -1.73 -0.53 15.81
CA THR A 192 -2.02 -1.39 14.66
C THR A 192 -1.98 -2.87 15.02
N ASP A 193 -1.16 -3.23 16.01
CA ASP A 193 -0.87 -4.61 16.38
C ASP A 193 -1.34 -4.89 17.81
N PRO A 194 -2.53 -5.45 18.02
CA PRO A 194 -3.07 -5.72 19.35
C PRO A 194 -2.22 -6.73 20.13
N SER A 195 -1.46 -7.59 19.44
CA SER A 195 -0.51 -8.52 20.04
C SER A 195 0.69 -7.86 20.71
N SER A 196 0.94 -6.57 20.43
CA SER A 196 1.99 -5.81 21.11
C SER A 196 1.62 -5.40 22.53
N VAL A 197 0.34 -5.46 22.89
CA VAL A 197 -0.17 -5.13 24.22
C VAL A 197 -0.09 -6.38 25.10
N PRO A 198 0.61 -6.33 26.26
CA PRO A 198 0.58 -7.43 27.22
C PRO A 198 -0.86 -7.76 27.62
N PRO A 199 -1.25 -9.05 27.73
CA PRO A 199 -2.64 -9.43 27.99
C PRO A 199 -3.18 -8.84 29.29
N ALA A 200 -2.37 -8.80 30.36
CA ALA A 200 -2.74 -8.12 31.62
C ALA A 200 -3.10 -6.63 31.42
N LEU A 201 -2.32 -5.91 30.60
CA LEU A 201 -2.60 -4.50 30.30
C LEU A 201 -3.83 -4.34 29.41
N TYR A 202 -4.04 -5.27 28.47
CA TYR A 202 -5.19 -5.27 27.58
C TYR A 202 -6.50 -5.47 28.35
N ASP A 203 -6.52 -6.39 29.30
CA ASP A 203 -7.69 -6.63 30.17
C ASP A 203 -8.01 -5.39 31.03
N LEU A 204 -7.00 -4.68 31.53
CA LEU A 204 -7.19 -3.43 32.27
C LEU A 204 -7.70 -2.30 31.37
N LEU A 205 -7.15 -2.15 30.15
CA LEU A 205 -7.60 -1.13 29.19
C LEU A 205 -9.05 -1.37 28.74
N THR A 206 -9.45 -2.62 28.53
CA THR A 206 -10.82 -2.96 28.14
C THR A 206 -11.81 -2.77 29.30
N ARG A 207 -11.42 -3.14 30.53
CA ARG A 207 -12.25 -2.93 31.73
C ARG A 207 -12.50 -1.45 32.00
N THR A 208 -11.46 -0.63 31.93
CA THR A 208 -11.55 0.80 32.21
C THR A 208 -12.31 1.59 31.14
N SER A 209 -12.27 1.14 29.88
CA SER A 209 -13.03 1.78 28.78
C SER A 209 -14.54 1.71 28.99
N PHE A 210 -15.02 0.73 29.76
CA PHE A 210 -16.44 0.54 30.04
C PHE A 210 -16.93 1.36 31.24
N ASP A 211 -16.07 1.57 32.24
CA ASP A 211 -16.43 2.21 33.52
C ASP A 211 -16.67 3.74 33.37
N GLY A 212 -16.04 4.38 32.39
CA GLY A 212 -16.19 5.81 32.13
C GLY A 212 -17.53 6.25 31.51
N LEU A 213 -18.40 5.30 31.12
CA LEU A 213 -19.70 5.60 30.49
C LEU A 213 -20.92 5.44 31.41
N GLU A 214 -20.77 4.89 32.62
CA GLU A 214 -21.93 4.63 33.49
C GLU A 214 -22.25 5.74 34.52
N GLU A 215 -21.34 6.69 34.80
CA GLU A 215 -21.58 7.75 35.81
C GLU A 215 -21.57 9.19 35.27
N ALA A 216 -21.98 9.40 34.02
CA ALA A 216 -22.63 10.67 33.70
C ALA A 216 -24.10 10.52 34.09
N PRO A 217 -24.53 10.92 35.31
CA PRO A 217 -25.94 10.87 35.66
C PRO A 217 -26.67 11.63 34.57
N LEU A 218 -27.59 10.95 33.91
CA LEU A 218 -28.51 11.48 32.92
C LEU A 218 -29.37 12.56 33.61
N ALA A 219 -28.77 13.72 33.86
CA ALA A 219 -29.45 14.98 34.05
C ALA A 219 -30.06 15.29 32.69
N ALA A 220 -31.24 14.71 32.48
CA ALA A 220 -32.10 14.95 31.35
C ALA A 220 -32.20 16.46 31.13
N LYS A 221 -31.47 16.96 30.13
CA LYS A 221 -31.85 18.17 29.41
C LYS A 221 -32.78 17.71 28.29
N PRO A 222 -34.11 17.78 28.47
CA PRO A 222 -35.02 17.64 27.35
C PRO A 222 -34.84 18.89 26.48
N GLY A 223 -34.08 18.81 25.38
CA GLY A 223 -33.94 20.00 24.55
C GLY A 223 -33.12 19.96 23.28
N SER A 224 -32.08 19.14 23.15
CA SER A 224 -31.25 19.18 21.92
C SER A 224 -31.50 17.98 21.03
N ARG A 225 -32.62 18.04 20.31
CA ARG A 225 -32.79 17.33 19.05
C ARG A 225 -31.78 17.91 18.07
N VAL A 226 -30.55 17.41 18.10
CA VAL A 226 -29.58 17.65 17.02
C VAL A 226 -30.12 16.87 15.84
N LEU A 227 -30.68 17.62 14.88
CA LEU A 227 -30.97 17.14 13.54
C LEU A 227 -29.66 16.54 13.01
N LEU A 228 -29.63 15.21 12.99
CA LEU A 228 -28.66 14.44 12.25
C LEU A 228 -28.78 14.96 10.81
N GLY A 229 -27.75 15.66 10.35
CA GLY A 229 -27.69 16.24 9.03
C GLY A 229 -27.95 15.14 8.01
N GLU A 230 -29.15 15.18 7.45
CA GLU A 230 -29.47 14.61 6.16
C GLU A 230 -28.45 15.23 5.20
N SER A 231 -27.53 14.40 4.71
CA SER A 231 -26.66 14.77 3.62
C SER A 231 -27.55 14.96 2.38
N ASP A 232 -27.82 16.22 2.04
CA ASP A 232 -28.49 16.70 0.82
C ASP A 232 -27.71 16.39 -0.48
N PHE A 233 -27.07 15.22 -0.58
CA PHE A 233 -26.30 14.79 -1.76
C PHE A 233 -26.93 13.60 -2.48
N ASP A 234 -28.25 13.42 -2.35
CA ASP A 234 -29.02 12.37 -3.04
C ASP A 234 -30.40 12.89 -3.51
N GLU A 235 -30.50 14.18 -3.86
CA GLU A 235 -31.64 14.72 -4.61
C GLU A 235 -31.51 14.36 -6.11
N ASP A 236 -31.76 13.10 -6.45
CA ASP A 236 -32.43 12.78 -7.74
C ASP A 236 -32.85 11.30 -7.89
N VAL A 237 -32.69 10.46 -6.85
CA VAL A 237 -33.27 9.11 -6.87
C VAL A 237 -34.67 9.17 -6.30
N GLY A 238 -35.66 9.15 -7.20
CA GLY A 238 -37.09 9.37 -6.94
C GLY A 238 -37.71 8.57 -5.78
N PRO A 239 -38.88 9.04 -5.29
CA PRO A 239 -39.41 8.62 -4.01
C PRO A 239 -40.01 7.21 -4.03
N GLY A 240 -39.55 6.37 -3.09
CA GLY A 240 -40.44 5.53 -2.29
C GLY A 240 -40.30 4.01 -2.42
N ALA A 241 -40.03 3.47 -3.61
CA ALA A 241 -39.98 2.01 -3.79
C ALA A 241 -38.55 1.46 -3.76
N ASP A 242 -37.63 2.11 -4.48
CA ASP A 242 -36.30 1.52 -4.72
C ASP A 242 -35.40 1.57 -3.50
N ARG A 243 -35.58 2.56 -2.61
CA ARG A 243 -34.83 2.66 -1.34
C ARG A 243 -35.20 1.54 -0.37
N ALA A 244 -36.47 1.14 -0.31
CA ALA A 244 -36.93 0.02 0.52
C ALA A 244 -36.42 -1.32 -0.03
N VAL A 245 -36.41 -1.48 -1.36
CA VAL A 245 -35.86 -2.66 -2.03
C VAL A 245 -34.34 -2.74 -1.83
N ALA A 246 -33.62 -1.62 -1.95
CA ALA A 246 -32.18 -1.57 -1.73
C ALA A 246 -31.79 -1.89 -0.28
N ALA A 247 -32.55 -1.38 0.69
CA ALA A 247 -32.35 -1.72 2.11
C ALA A 247 -32.57 -3.22 2.37
N ARG A 248 -33.66 -3.79 1.83
CA ARG A 248 -33.97 -5.22 1.95
C ARG A 248 -32.92 -6.10 1.26
N LEU A 249 -32.45 -5.70 0.08
CA LEU A 249 -31.41 -6.42 -0.65
C LEU A 249 -30.08 -6.41 0.11
N LYS A 250 -29.71 -5.28 0.72
CA LYS A 250 -28.49 -5.14 1.51
C LYS A 250 -28.54 -6.00 2.77
N GLU A 251 -29.69 -6.08 3.42
CA GLU A 251 -29.91 -6.96 4.57
C GLU A 251 -29.85 -8.44 4.19
N GLN A 252 -30.44 -8.81 3.05
CA GLN A 252 -30.38 -10.18 2.52
C GLN A 252 -28.94 -10.60 2.17
N MET A 253 -28.17 -9.72 1.53
CA MET A 253 -26.75 -9.97 1.26
C MET A 253 -25.92 -10.13 2.55
N LYS A 254 -26.25 -9.38 3.60
CA LYS A 254 -25.58 -9.51 4.91
C LYS A 254 -25.93 -10.82 5.61
N ALA A 255 -27.19 -11.26 5.50
CA ALA A 255 -27.64 -12.54 6.04
C ALA A 255 -26.98 -13.73 5.33
N ASP A 256 -26.85 -13.68 4.00
CA ASP A 256 -26.21 -14.74 3.23
C ASP A 256 -24.68 -14.76 3.42
N SER A 257 -24.05 -13.58 3.57
CA SER A 257 -22.60 -13.47 3.82
C SER A 257 -22.16 -13.99 5.19
N LEU A 258 -23.07 -14.14 6.14
CA LEU A 258 -22.77 -14.60 7.50
C LEU A 258 -23.12 -16.07 7.71
N ARG A 259 -23.60 -16.77 6.68
CA ARG A 259 -23.67 -18.23 6.76
C ARG A 259 -22.25 -18.76 6.59
N PRO A 260 -21.65 -19.37 7.64
CA PRO A 260 -20.40 -20.07 7.46
C PRO A 260 -20.64 -21.08 6.33
N LEU A 261 -19.74 -21.08 5.34
CA LEU A 261 -19.71 -22.15 4.34
C LEU A 261 -19.59 -23.44 5.15
N GLU A 262 -20.64 -24.26 5.13
CA GLU A 262 -20.56 -25.58 5.72
C GLU A 262 -19.39 -26.30 5.02
N GLU A 263 -18.29 -26.46 5.76
CA GLU A 263 -17.08 -27.21 5.41
C GLU A 263 -17.42 -28.70 5.30
N THR A 264 -18.30 -29.04 4.35
CA THR A 264 -18.86 -30.39 4.20
C THR A 264 -18.04 -31.27 3.27
N LEU A 265 -16.76 -30.95 3.01
CA LEU A 265 -16.02 -31.68 1.98
C LEU A 265 -14.60 -32.15 2.27
N ASP A 266 -13.96 -31.85 3.42
CA ASP A 266 -12.59 -32.37 3.63
C ASP A 266 -12.17 -32.65 5.10
N GLU A 267 -13.10 -32.79 6.06
CA GLU A 267 -12.71 -33.03 7.48
C GLU A 267 -12.42 -34.49 7.86
N ASP A 268 -12.77 -35.47 7.01
CA ASP A 268 -12.63 -36.90 7.35
C ASP A 268 -11.20 -37.48 7.23
N LYS A 269 -10.19 -36.67 6.88
CA LYS A 269 -8.80 -37.17 6.72
C LYS A 269 -7.76 -36.60 7.68
N THR A 270 -8.07 -35.57 8.47
CA THR A 270 -7.09 -34.97 9.38
C THR A 270 -7.31 -35.28 10.87
N LEU A 271 -8.46 -35.86 11.24
CA LEU A 271 -8.77 -36.23 12.63
C LEU A 271 -8.17 -37.57 13.08
N ALA A 272 -7.78 -38.46 12.15
CA ALA A 272 -7.26 -39.79 12.51
C ALA A 272 -5.76 -39.83 12.90
N MET A 273 -5.03 -38.71 12.85
CA MET A 273 -3.59 -38.67 13.20
C MET A 273 -3.27 -37.90 14.50
N LYS A 274 -4.25 -37.25 15.13
CA LYS A 274 -4.00 -36.40 16.31
C LYS A 274 -4.27 -37.09 17.66
N ASP A 275 -4.94 -38.24 17.65
CA ASP A 275 -5.34 -38.98 18.85
C ASP A 275 -4.33 -40.04 19.34
N ALA A 276 -3.19 -40.22 18.67
CA ALA A 276 -2.22 -41.27 19.01
C ALA A 276 -0.96 -40.79 19.76
N LEU A 277 -0.90 -39.52 20.18
CA LEU A 277 0.31 -38.94 20.80
C LEU A 277 0.05 -38.15 22.10
N GLN A 278 -1.12 -38.28 22.72
CA GLN A 278 -1.50 -37.48 23.89
C GLN A 278 -1.98 -38.31 25.07
N GLU A 279 -1.28 -39.40 25.38
CA GLU A 279 -1.31 -40.02 26.71
C GLU A 279 0.14 -40.23 27.19
N GLU A 280 0.39 -39.98 28.47
CA GLU A 280 1.68 -40.16 29.18
C GLU A 280 2.69 -38.99 29.17
N ALA A 281 2.26 -37.78 29.55
CA ALA A 281 3.09 -36.88 30.36
C ALA A 281 2.21 -35.82 31.04
N ALA A 282 1.80 -36.08 32.28
CA ALA A 282 1.26 -35.06 33.16
C ALA A 282 2.43 -34.31 33.83
N PRO A 283 2.82 -33.09 33.38
CA PRO A 283 3.64 -32.22 34.20
C PRO A 283 2.77 -31.74 35.37
N LYS A 284 3.29 -31.97 36.57
CA LYS A 284 2.77 -31.43 37.82
C LYS A 284 2.42 -29.96 37.65
N GLU A 285 1.23 -29.58 38.06
CA GLU A 285 0.77 -28.21 38.30
C GLU A 285 1.67 -27.55 39.36
N GLY A 286 2.90 -27.22 38.97
CA GLY A 286 3.66 -26.18 39.62
C GLY A 286 2.95 -24.90 39.24
N SER A 287 2.31 -24.26 40.21
CA SER A 287 1.90 -22.86 40.16
C SER A 287 3.02 -22.04 39.52
N THR A 288 2.95 -21.86 38.20
CA THR A 288 3.52 -20.70 37.54
C THR A 288 2.68 -19.57 38.09
N VAL A 289 3.08 -19.09 39.27
CA VAL A 289 2.75 -17.73 39.71
C VAL A 289 3.02 -16.91 38.48
N ASN A 290 1.94 -16.50 37.82
CA ASN A 290 2.00 -15.66 36.66
C ASN A 290 2.65 -14.39 37.20
N ASP A 291 3.97 -14.29 37.09
CA ASP A 291 4.73 -13.07 37.33
C ASP A 291 4.41 -12.09 36.19
N GLN A 292 3.11 -11.94 35.87
CA GLN A 292 2.64 -10.85 35.06
C GLN A 292 2.89 -9.61 35.92
N PRO A 293 3.67 -8.65 35.41
CA PRO A 293 3.91 -7.42 36.14
C PRO A 293 2.56 -6.76 36.39
N ASP A 294 2.24 -6.55 37.67
CA ASP A 294 1.09 -5.74 38.04
C ASP A 294 1.32 -4.33 37.49
N PHE A 295 0.43 -3.88 36.61
CA PHE A 295 0.52 -2.55 36.03
C PHE A 295 -0.21 -1.55 36.93
N ASP A 296 0.50 -0.52 37.37
CA ASP A 296 -0.10 0.60 38.09
C ASP A 296 -1.15 1.32 37.23
N GLU A 297 -2.18 1.89 37.85
CA GLU A 297 -3.25 2.62 37.18
C GLU A 297 -2.72 3.79 36.32
N ASP A 298 -1.72 4.52 36.82
CA ASP A 298 -1.01 5.57 36.08
C ASP A 298 -0.39 5.05 34.78
N THR A 299 0.09 3.79 34.76
CA THR A 299 0.67 3.15 33.58
C THR A 299 -0.41 2.79 32.56
N VAL A 300 -1.59 2.37 33.03
CA VAL A 300 -2.76 2.08 32.19
C VAL A 300 -3.26 3.35 31.52
N ASP A 301 -3.35 4.46 32.26
CA ASP A 301 -3.78 5.75 31.71
C ASP A 301 -2.76 6.32 30.73
N ALA A 302 -1.46 6.23 31.04
CA ALA A 302 -0.42 6.61 30.09
C ALA A 302 -0.47 5.76 28.80
N ALA A 303 -0.78 4.46 28.91
CA ALA A 303 -0.95 3.59 27.76
C ALA A 303 -2.16 3.97 26.92
N ARG A 304 -3.28 4.30 27.57
CA ARG A 304 -4.48 4.79 26.89
C ARG A 304 -4.21 6.08 26.13
N GLU A 305 -3.60 7.06 26.80
CA GLU A 305 -3.26 8.34 26.18
C GLU A 305 -2.29 8.14 25.00
N TYR A 306 -1.27 7.29 25.17
CA TYR A 306 -0.32 7.02 24.10
C TYR A 306 -0.96 6.34 22.89
N LEU A 307 -1.86 5.38 23.10
CA LEU A 307 -2.56 4.68 22.01
C LEU A 307 -3.54 5.57 21.24
N GLN A 308 -4.07 6.62 21.88
CA GLN A 308 -4.97 7.59 21.24
C GLN A 308 -4.23 8.67 20.42
N ARG A 309 -2.93 8.85 20.64
CA ARG A 309 -2.13 9.89 19.98
C ARG A 309 -1.83 9.59 18.51
N ASN A 310 -1.76 10.65 17.71
CA ASN A 310 -1.35 10.55 16.30
C ASN A 310 0.09 10.03 16.17
N VAL A 311 0.45 9.48 15.00
CA VAL A 311 1.81 8.95 14.74
C VAL A 311 2.89 10.01 15.01
N GLN A 312 2.63 11.26 14.64
CA GLN A 312 3.56 12.38 14.85
C GLN A 312 3.79 12.67 16.33
N GLU A 313 2.71 12.75 17.11
CA GLU A 313 2.76 12.99 18.54
C GLU A 313 3.46 11.85 19.27
N ARG A 314 3.18 10.59 18.89
CA ARG A 314 3.87 9.41 19.42
C ARG A 314 5.37 9.43 19.13
N LEU A 315 5.75 9.85 17.92
CA LEU A 315 7.15 10.02 17.55
C LEU A 315 7.81 11.11 18.41
N ASP A 316 7.15 12.26 18.59
CA ASP A 316 7.72 13.36 19.38
C ASP A 316 7.88 12.98 20.85
N THR A 317 6.89 12.30 21.44
CA THR A 317 6.94 11.87 22.84
C THR A 317 8.02 10.82 23.07
N LEU A 318 8.20 9.90 22.11
CA LEU A 318 9.29 8.94 22.14
C LEU A 318 10.66 9.60 21.98
N LEU A 319 10.79 10.60 21.09
CA LEU A 319 12.04 11.36 20.95
C LEU A 319 12.34 12.19 22.20
N GLN A 320 11.31 12.80 22.81
CA GLN A 320 11.44 13.52 24.07
C GLN A 320 11.89 12.58 25.19
N TYR A 321 11.34 11.37 25.27
CA TYR A 321 11.78 10.33 26.20
C TYR A 321 13.24 9.93 25.98
N LEU A 322 13.64 9.71 24.72
CA LEU A 322 15.03 9.38 24.39
C LEU A 322 16.00 10.50 24.77
N ARG A 323 15.60 11.76 24.59
CA ARG A 323 16.38 12.94 24.97
C ARG A 323 16.49 13.10 26.48
N SER A 324 15.40 12.93 27.22
CA SER A 324 15.37 13.15 28.68
C SER A 324 16.09 12.03 29.43
N LYS A 325 15.85 10.77 29.03
CA LYS A 325 16.34 9.60 29.77
C LYS A 325 17.75 9.15 29.37
N TYR A 326 18.06 9.15 28.08
CA TYR A 326 19.35 8.68 27.59
C TYR A 326 20.32 9.80 27.24
N HIS A 327 19.90 11.06 27.40
CA HIS A 327 20.68 12.23 26.99
C HIS A 327 21.24 12.07 25.58
N ILE A 328 20.49 11.42 24.67
CA ILE A 328 20.79 11.39 23.24
C ILE A 328 20.44 12.79 22.72
N ALA A 329 21.24 13.76 23.14
CA ALA A 329 21.26 15.08 22.55
C ALA A 329 21.53 14.84 21.07
N SER A 330 20.72 15.46 20.21
CA SER A 330 20.96 15.53 18.77
C SER A 330 22.41 15.94 18.57
N GLY A 331 23.25 14.98 18.19
CA GLY A 331 24.70 15.11 18.14
C GLY A 331 25.14 15.99 16.98
N ALA A 332 24.82 17.28 17.04
CA ALA A 332 25.50 18.29 16.27
C ALA A 332 26.85 18.67 16.90
N GLU A 333 27.07 18.42 18.20
CA GLU A 333 28.30 18.90 18.89
C GLU A 333 29.16 17.81 19.57
N GLN A 334 28.75 16.54 19.60
CA GLN A 334 29.53 15.45 20.25
C GLN A 334 30.29 14.57 19.22
N GLY A 335 30.79 15.19 18.15
CA GLY A 335 31.25 14.55 16.91
C GLY A 335 32.44 13.59 16.96
N THR A 336 33.03 13.26 18.11
CA THR A 336 34.28 12.46 18.13
C THR A 336 34.29 11.21 19.00
N THR A 337 33.37 11.04 19.95
CA THR A 337 33.53 9.96 20.95
C THR A 337 32.63 8.74 20.70
N ALA A 338 31.46 8.91 20.08
CA ALA A 338 30.50 7.82 19.88
C ALA A 338 30.85 6.88 18.71
N ARG A 339 31.64 7.31 17.71
CA ARG A 339 32.09 6.43 16.60
C ARG A 339 33.03 5.31 17.05
N ARG A 340 33.63 5.40 18.25
CA ARG A 340 34.62 4.42 18.72
C ARG A 340 33.99 3.17 19.38
N ILE A 341 32.70 3.20 19.70
CA ILE A 341 32.02 2.06 20.34
C ILE A 341 31.42 1.10 19.29
N TRP A 342 30.97 1.61 18.14
CA TRP A 342 30.47 0.75 17.06
C TRP A 342 31.56 -0.03 16.29
N SER A 343 32.84 0.37 16.38
CA SER A 343 33.93 -0.34 15.70
C SER A 343 34.54 -1.50 16.50
N LYS A 344 34.17 -1.69 17.78
CA LYS A 344 34.79 -2.71 18.64
C LYS A 344 34.01 -4.02 18.77
N THR A 345 32.75 -4.06 18.35
CA THR A 345 31.89 -5.25 18.45
C THR A 345 31.75 -6.03 17.14
N ALA A 346 32.34 -5.57 16.04
CA ALA A 346 32.28 -6.24 14.73
C ALA A 346 33.55 -7.06 14.37
N LEU A 347 34.48 -7.24 15.33
CA LEU A 347 35.78 -7.89 15.11
C LEU A 347 36.16 -8.90 16.21
N GLY A 348 35.16 -9.40 16.95
CA GLY A 348 35.33 -10.47 17.95
C GLY A 348 34.69 -11.76 17.48
#